data_AF-A0A8H6QUB7-F1
#
_entry.id   AF-A0A8H6QUB7-F1
#
_cell.length_a   1.000
_cell.length_b   1.000
_cell.length_c   1.000
_cell.angle_alpha   90.00
_cell.angle_beta   90.00
_cell.angle_gamma   90.00
#
_symmetry.space_group_name_H-M   'P 1'
#
loop_
_entity.id
_entity.type
_entity.pdbx_description
1 polymer ?
#
loop_
_entity_poly.entity_id
_entity_poly.type
_entity_poly.pdbx_seq_one_letter_code
_entity_poly.pdbx_strand_id
1 'polypeptide(L)'
;MSPNRPTVHRPVDGRPHEPLLQDERRRLSNTDFVHGNAENRPMLHHSRRPTIRSPEYSAELATRRKYMIASGFLLLSLASFVVQTETAVYIQHELHWDKPYCMLYLTHGSWSLLWPVQLLILRIQKRKLSWEAFWRRHVYLLRTTAQMVESRDLHLTSRDLHRSPIPYMLKTTAFVTVALTIAGGSWYMAVNLTTASDLTAIYNCSAFFAYAFSIPLLKDKLRFDKVFSVVVAIIGVLVVAYGDRSESKSTPDGTVGKAKQEAENRLLGNIIIGVGSVLYGLYEVLYKRFACPPEGTSAGRSMIFANTFGSLIGCFTLLVLWIPLPILHMLGWEEFRVPTGEAAWMLLVSVAANATFSGCFLVLISLTSPVLSSVAALLTIFLVAIVDWLRTGQPLSAASIIGGLLIIVAFFLLSWSTYREMNEEKRKSLEAEEMESECDD
;
A
#
# COMPACT_ATOMS: atom_id res chain seq x y z
N MET A 1 -22.86 -42.94 -58.28
CA MET A 1 -24.11 -42.22 -58.59
C MET A 1 -24.04 -40.84 -57.94
N SER A 2 -23.97 -39.80 -58.76
CA SER A 2 -23.94 -38.36 -58.37
C SER A 2 -25.33 -37.89 -57.88
N PRO A 3 -25.43 -36.68 -57.29
CA PRO A 3 -25.82 -35.55 -58.15
C PRO A 3 -25.17 -34.18 -57.85
N ASN A 4 -24.82 -33.50 -58.95
CA ASN A 4 -25.04 -32.11 -59.35
C ASN A 4 -24.69 -30.91 -58.43
N ARG A 5 -23.60 -30.23 -58.81
CA ARG A 5 -23.46 -28.76 -58.76
C ARG A 5 -23.53 -28.20 -60.19
N PRO A 6 -24.10 -27.00 -60.42
CA PRO A 6 -23.92 -26.29 -61.68
C PRO A 6 -22.74 -25.30 -61.62
N THR A 7 -21.96 -25.32 -62.69
CA THR A 7 -20.87 -24.40 -63.05
C THR A 7 -21.38 -23.36 -64.05
N VAL A 8 -21.05 -22.08 -63.88
CA VAL A 8 -21.16 -21.07 -64.94
C VAL A 8 -19.86 -20.27 -65.03
N HIS A 9 -19.41 -20.15 -66.27
CA HIS A 9 -18.12 -19.63 -66.72
C HIS A 9 -17.95 -18.11 -66.58
N ARG A 10 -16.67 -17.74 -66.46
CA ARG A 10 -16.05 -16.42 -66.53
C ARG A 10 -15.75 -16.04 -67.99
N PRO A 11 -15.64 -14.75 -68.34
CA PRO A 11 -14.66 -14.29 -69.33
C PRO A 11 -13.48 -13.58 -68.65
N VAL A 12 -12.33 -13.74 -69.28
CA VAL A 12 -10.97 -13.39 -68.85
C VAL A 12 -10.65 -11.95 -69.28
N ASP A 13 -9.94 -11.18 -68.44
CA ASP A 13 -8.72 -10.45 -68.85
C ASP A 13 -7.99 -9.72 -67.70
N GLY A 14 -6.70 -10.03 -67.54
CA GLY A 14 -5.62 -9.04 -67.55
C GLY A 14 -5.26 -8.18 -66.33
N ARG A 15 -4.53 -8.76 -65.35
CA ARG A 15 -3.41 -8.15 -64.57
C ARG A 15 -3.72 -7.05 -63.50
N PRO A 16 -2.81 -6.87 -62.50
CA PRO A 16 -3.17 -6.54 -61.11
C PRO A 16 -3.04 -5.04 -60.80
N HIS A 17 -3.88 -4.53 -59.87
CA HIS A 17 -3.74 -3.17 -59.34
C HIS A 17 -3.58 -3.18 -57.81
N GLU A 18 -2.36 -2.86 -57.40
CA GLU A 18 -2.02 -2.26 -56.10
C GLU A 18 -2.61 -0.84 -55.95
N PRO A 19 -2.74 -0.32 -54.71
CA PRO A 19 -3.58 0.83 -54.40
C PRO A 19 -2.82 2.16 -54.59
N LEU A 20 -3.40 3.09 -55.35
CA LEU A 20 -2.85 4.44 -55.54
C LEU A 20 -3.68 5.47 -54.78
N LEU A 21 -3.08 5.97 -53.71
CA LEU A 21 -3.33 7.30 -53.15
C LEU A 21 -2.90 8.34 -54.18
N GLN A 22 -3.80 9.24 -54.60
CA GLN A 22 -3.38 10.45 -55.28
C GLN A 22 -4.30 11.63 -54.93
N ASP A 23 -3.74 12.55 -54.14
CA ASP A 23 -4.10 13.95 -54.10
C ASP A 23 -3.93 14.55 -55.50
N GLU A 24 -4.96 15.16 -56.07
CA GLU A 24 -4.74 16.30 -56.95
C GLU A 24 -5.94 17.25 -56.99
N ARG A 25 -5.73 18.42 -56.37
CA ARG A 25 -6.43 19.66 -56.73
C ARG A 25 -6.07 20.00 -58.18
N ARG A 26 -7.09 20.26 -59.03
CA ARG A 26 -7.25 21.54 -59.76
C ARG A 26 -8.43 21.53 -60.74
N ARG A 27 -9.23 22.60 -60.63
CA ARG A 27 -9.85 23.42 -61.71
C ARG A 27 -11.04 22.79 -62.44
N LEU A 28 -12.06 23.50 -62.92
CA LEU A 28 -12.61 24.87 -62.81
C LEU A 28 -13.82 24.83 -63.77
N SER A 29 -15.04 25.20 -63.35
CA SER A 29 -16.07 25.94 -64.15
C SER A 29 -17.35 26.06 -63.29
N ASN A 30 -17.69 27.24 -62.74
CA ASN A 30 -18.36 28.44 -63.28
C ASN A 30 -19.89 28.37 -63.42
N THR A 31 -20.53 29.51 -63.10
CA THR A 31 -21.97 29.92 -63.11
C THR A 31 -22.67 29.83 -61.74
N ASP A 32 -23.35 30.84 -61.17
CA ASP A 32 -23.54 32.25 -61.54
C ASP A 32 -23.95 33.09 -60.31
N PHE A 33 -23.79 34.41 -60.45
CA PHE A 33 -24.03 35.56 -59.56
C PHE A 33 -25.36 35.60 -58.78
N VAL A 34 -25.35 36.17 -57.55
CA VAL A 34 -26.16 37.35 -57.13
C VAL A 34 -25.49 38.08 -55.94
N HIS A 35 -25.51 39.42 -56.01
CA HIS A 35 -24.99 40.48 -55.12
C HIS A 35 -25.24 40.40 -53.61
N GLY A 36 -24.28 40.92 -52.84
CA GLY A 36 -24.48 41.47 -51.49
C GLY A 36 -23.17 41.89 -50.81
N ASN A 37 -22.99 43.20 -50.60
CA ASN A 37 -21.79 43.88 -50.12
C ASN A 37 -21.05 43.23 -48.94
N ALA A 38 -19.72 43.26 -49.03
CA ALA A 38 -18.78 42.94 -47.97
C ALA A 38 -18.62 44.10 -46.99
N GLU A 39 -18.63 43.82 -45.68
CA GLU A 39 -17.79 44.53 -44.71
C GLU A 39 -17.61 43.70 -43.42
N ASN A 40 -16.34 43.39 -43.13
CA ASN A 40 -15.72 43.06 -41.84
C ASN A 40 -16.24 41.87 -40.99
N ARG A 41 -15.63 40.69 -41.18
CA ARG A 41 -15.34 39.74 -40.07
C ARG A 41 -13.98 39.03 -40.28
N PRO A 42 -13.04 39.08 -39.32
CA PRO A 42 -11.78 38.36 -39.43
C PRO A 42 -11.97 36.85 -39.15
N MET A 43 -11.43 36.01 -40.03
CA MET A 43 -11.33 34.57 -39.81
C MET A 43 -10.26 34.27 -38.75
N LEU A 44 -10.67 33.77 -37.59
CA LEU A 44 -9.78 33.12 -36.62
C LEU A 44 -9.96 31.61 -36.68
N HIS A 45 -9.19 30.94 -37.52
CA HIS A 45 -8.94 29.50 -37.41
C HIS A 45 -7.50 29.26 -36.96
N HIS A 46 -7.24 29.42 -35.67
CA HIS A 46 -6.07 28.80 -35.04
C HIS A 46 -6.38 27.33 -34.78
N SER A 47 -6.07 26.48 -35.76
CA SER A 47 -5.96 25.05 -35.53
C SER A 47 -4.69 24.79 -34.70
N ARG A 48 -4.84 24.69 -33.38
CA ARG A 48 -3.78 24.21 -32.48
C ARG A 48 -3.50 22.75 -32.83
N ARG A 49 -2.41 22.51 -33.59
CA ARG A 49 -1.75 21.19 -33.59
C ARG A 49 -1.41 20.84 -32.15
N PRO A 50 -1.80 19.66 -31.62
CA PRO A 50 -1.28 19.21 -30.35
C PRO A 50 0.21 18.95 -30.53
N THR A 51 1.05 19.70 -29.82
CA THR A 51 2.47 19.41 -29.70
C THR A 51 2.60 17.98 -29.18
N ILE A 52 3.12 17.08 -30.02
CA ILE A 52 3.51 15.73 -29.59
C ILE A 52 4.61 15.96 -28.55
N ARG A 53 4.26 15.86 -27.27
CA ARG A 53 5.22 15.87 -26.17
C ARG A 53 6.13 14.66 -26.36
N SER A 54 7.44 14.85 -26.23
CA SER A 54 8.39 13.75 -26.31
C SER A 54 8.01 12.66 -25.28
N PRO A 55 8.14 11.37 -25.64
CA PRO A 55 7.86 10.24 -24.74
C PRO A 55 8.58 10.38 -23.39
N GLU A 56 9.84 10.82 -23.40
CA GLU A 56 10.66 11.08 -22.21
C GLU A 56 10.03 12.11 -21.25
N TYR A 57 9.53 13.22 -21.77
CA TYR A 57 8.88 14.26 -20.95
C TYR A 57 7.59 13.73 -20.30
N SER A 58 6.87 12.83 -20.98
CA SER A 58 5.68 12.18 -20.43
C SER A 58 6.01 11.15 -19.34
N ALA A 59 7.12 10.42 -19.49
CA ALA A 59 7.61 9.44 -18.52
C ALA A 59 8.16 10.11 -17.25
N GLU A 60 8.88 11.22 -17.38
CA GLU A 60 9.40 11.99 -16.24
C GLU A 60 8.25 12.59 -15.41
N LEU A 61 7.23 13.17 -16.07
CA LEU A 61 6.04 13.68 -15.40
C LEU A 61 5.24 12.58 -14.68
N ALA A 62 5.10 11.40 -15.30
CA ALA A 62 4.44 10.25 -14.68
C ALA A 62 5.20 9.79 -13.42
N THR A 63 6.53 9.78 -13.50
CA THR A 63 7.42 9.46 -12.39
C THR A 63 7.28 10.45 -11.24
N ARG A 64 7.39 11.76 -11.52
CA ARG A 64 7.19 12.82 -10.50
C ARG A 64 5.82 12.74 -9.84
N ARG A 65 4.76 12.49 -10.62
CA ARG A 65 3.40 12.32 -10.09
C ARG A 65 3.27 11.10 -9.19
N LYS A 66 3.90 9.97 -9.55
CA LYS A 66 3.95 8.75 -8.71
C LYS A 66 4.59 9.07 -7.36
N TYR A 67 5.72 9.76 -7.35
CA TYR A 67 6.42 10.14 -6.11
C TYR A 67 5.63 11.13 -5.26
N MET A 68 5.03 12.18 -5.85
CA MET A 68 4.19 13.11 -5.08
C MET A 68 3.00 12.41 -4.41
N ILE A 69 2.35 11.48 -5.12
CA ILE A 69 1.25 10.68 -4.57
C ILE A 69 1.76 9.77 -3.44
N ALA A 70 2.88 9.07 -3.66
CA ALA A 70 3.47 8.20 -2.65
C ALA A 70 3.88 8.98 -1.38
N SER A 71 4.50 10.15 -1.51
CA SER A 71 4.84 11.02 -0.38
C SER A 71 3.60 11.52 0.37
N GLY A 72 2.53 11.86 -0.34
CA GLY A 72 1.24 12.22 0.29
C GLY A 72 0.64 11.08 1.10
N PHE A 73 0.61 9.85 0.54
CA PHE A 73 0.17 8.65 1.27
C PHE A 73 1.07 8.32 2.45
N LEU A 74 2.37 8.54 2.32
CA LEU A 74 3.32 8.35 3.41
C LEU A 74 3.01 9.30 4.58
N LEU A 75 2.93 10.61 4.35
CA LEU A 75 2.63 11.57 5.42
C LEU A 75 1.29 11.26 6.11
N LEU A 76 0.26 10.94 5.33
CA LEU A 76 -1.05 10.55 5.86
C LEU A 76 -0.97 9.26 6.69
N SER A 77 -0.19 8.27 6.23
CA SER A 77 0.03 7.01 6.96
C SER A 77 0.74 7.25 8.29
N LEU A 78 1.77 8.09 8.32
CA LEU A 78 2.54 8.39 9.53
C LEU A 78 1.67 9.07 10.58
N ALA A 79 0.93 10.11 10.19
CA ALA A 79 0.02 10.80 11.11
C ALA A 79 -1.07 9.85 11.65
N SER A 80 -1.65 9.02 10.78
CA SER A 80 -2.69 8.07 11.16
C SER A 80 -2.15 6.98 12.10
N PHE A 81 -0.93 6.51 11.88
CA PHE A 81 -0.27 5.52 12.75
C PHE A 81 -0.05 6.06 14.16
N VAL A 82 0.42 7.31 14.28
CA VAL A 82 0.63 7.96 15.58
C VAL A 82 -0.68 8.10 16.32
N VAL A 83 -1.74 8.59 15.66
CA VAL A 83 -3.07 8.72 16.25
C VAL A 83 -3.60 7.35 16.69
N GLN A 84 -3.47 6.31 15.85
CA GLN A 84 -3.89 4.95 16.20
C GLN A 84 -3.16 4.45 17.46
N THR A 85 -1.83 4.61 17.52
CA THR A 85 -1.01 4.09 18.61
C THR A 85 -1.37 4.77 19.92
N GLU A 86 -1.44 6.10 19.94
CA GLU A 86 -1.76 6.88 21.13
C GLU A 86 -3.19 6.66 21.64
N THR A 87 -4.15 6.55 20.72
CA THR A 87 -5.53 6.23 21.07
C THR A 87 -5.66 4.82 21.59
N ALA A 88 -4.96 3.84 21.00
CA ALA A 88 -4.99 2.46 21.46
C ALA A 88 -4.39 2.32 22.87
N VAL A 89 -3.24 2.94 23.11
CA VAL A 89 -2.60 3.00 24.43
C VAL A 89 -3.51 3.69 25.43
N TYR A 90 -4.17 4.80 25.06
CA TYR A 90 -5.11 5.48 25.95
C TYR A 90 -6.30 4.61 26.37
N ILE A 91 -6.92 3.95 25.40
CA ILE A 91 -8.10 3.09 25.63
C ILE A 91 -7.76 1.97 26.60
N GLN A 92 -6.55 1.41 26.46
CA GLN A 92 -6.08 0.28 27.22
C GLN A 92 -5.55 0.65 28.62
N HIS A 93 -4.65 1.65 28.70
CA HIS A 93 -4.01 2.04 29.97
C HIS A 93 -4.86 2.95 30.85
N GLU A 94 -5.50 3.98 30.27
CA GLU A 94 -6.20 5.02 31.05
C GLU A 94 -7.69 4.73 31.19
N LEU A 95 -8.34 4.25 30.12
CA LEU A 95 -9.76 3.91 30.15
C LEU A 95 -10.03 2.47 30.60
N HIS A 96 -8.96 1.69 30.83
CA HIS A 96 -9.00 0.29 31.28
C HIS A 96 -9.93 -0.60 30.44
N TRP A 97 -10.02 -0.33 29.14
CA TRP A 97 -10.75 -1.18 28.20
C TRP A 97 -9.76 -2.13 27.50
N ASP A 98 -9.32 -3.13 28.26
CA ASP A 98 -8.27 -4.09 27.96
C ASP A 98 -8.74 -5.26 27.08
N LYS A 99 -9.34 -4.96 25.92
CA LYS A 99 -9.94 -5.96 25.02
C LYS A 99 -9.12 -6.10 23.73
N PRO A 100 -7.91 -6.69 23.77
CA PRO A 100 -7.00 -6.69 22.63
C PRO A 100 -7.57 -7.39 21.39
N TYR A 101 -8.28 -8.51 21.56
CA TYR A 101 -8.87 -9.22 20.42
C TYR A 101 -10.06 -8.45 19.84
N CYS A 102 -10.93 -7.89 20.69
CA CYS A 102 -12.03 -7.03 20.24
C CYS A 102 -11.51 -5.79 19.51
N MET A 103 -10.43 -5.16 20.00
CA MET A 103 -9.77 -4.05 19.31
C MET A 103 -9.28 -4.48 17.94
N LEU A 104 -8.53 -5.58 17.84
CA LEU A 104 -8.07 -6.13 16.57
C LEU A 104 -9.23 -6.38 15.62
N TYR A 105 -10.30 -7.03 16.09
CA TYR A 105 -11.45 -7.37 15.27
C TYR A 105 -12.11 -6.11 14.69
N LEU A 106 -12.30 -5.08 15.50
CA LEU A 106 -12.91 -3.82 15.05
C LEU A 106 -12.00 -3.02 14.12
N THR A 107 -10.70 -2.94 14.42
CA THR A 107 -9.74 -2.16 13.63
C THR A 107 -9.38 -2.84 12.32
N HIS A 108 -9.18 -4.16 12.29
CA HIS A 108 -8.96 -4.90 11.03
C HIS A 108 -10.26 -5.07 10.26
N GLY A 109 -11.40 -5.24 10.95
CA GLY A 109 -12.72 -5.32 10.33
C GLY A 109 -13.09 -4.05 9.56
N SER A 110 -12.65 -2.88 10.03
CA SER A 110 -12.89 -1.60 9.35
C SER A 110 -12.19 -1.49 7.99
N TRP A 111 -11.21 -2.36 7.70
CA TRP A 111 -10.57 -2.39 6.38
C TRP A 111 -11.57 -2.75 5.27
N SER A 112 -12.70 -3.38 5.61
CA SER A 112 -13.82 -3.62 4.69
C SER A 112 -14.35 -2.34 4.02
N LEU A 113 -14.11 -1.18 4.64
CA LEU A 113 -14.52 0.13 4.13
C LEU A 113 -13.51 0.77 3.16
N LEU A 114 -12.29 0.24 3.03
CA LEU A 114 -11.24 0.84 2.19
C LEU A 114 -11.68 0.99 0.72
N TRP A 115 -12.22 -0.08 0.14
CA TRP A 115 -12.68 -0.11 -1.24
C TRP A 115 -13.99 0.66 -1.43
N PRO A 116 -15.02 0.52 -0.58
CA PRO A 116 -16.22 1.36 -0.66
C PRO A 116 -15.90 2.86 -0.63
N VAL A 117 -15.02 3.30 0.28
CA VAL A 117 -14.60 4.71 0.38
C VAL A 117 -13.84 5.12 -0.88
N GLN A 118 -12.90 4.30 -1.35
CA GLN A 118 -12.17 4.59 -2.58
C GLN A 118 -13.09 4.62 -3.81
N LEU A 119 -14.06 3.71 -3.90
CA LEU A 119 -15.05 3.66 -4.97
C LEU A 119 -15.91 4.92 -4.97
N LEU A 120 -16.33 5.39 -3.80
CA LEU A 120 -17.06 6.65 -3.63
C LEU A 120 -16.23 7.84 -4.10
N ILE A 121 -14.95 7.92 -3.73
CA ILE A 121 -14.03 8.96 -4.21
C ILE A 121 -13.89 8.91 -5.74
N LEU A 122 -13.68 7.73 -6.31
CA LEU A 122 -13.58 7.55 -7.77
C LEU A 122 -14.88 7.92 -8.48
N ARG A 123 -16.03 7.61 -7.89
CA ARG A 123 -17.35 7.97 -8.41
C ARG A 123 -17.55 9.48 -8.39
N ILE A 124 -17.13 10.15 -7.31
CA ILE A 124 -17.16 11.61 -7.18
C ILE A 124 -16.20 12.27 -8.19
N GLN A 125 -15.04 11.70 -8.47
CA GLN A 125 -14.13 12.24 -9.49
C GLN A 125 -14.67 12.05 -10.91
N LYS A 126 -15.41 10.96 -11.15
CA LYS A 126 -15.95 10.60 -12.47
C LYS A 126 -17.47 10.83 -12.56
N ARG A 127 -17.96 11.98 -12.07
CA ARG A 127 -19.42 12.28 -12.05
C ARG A 127 -20.07 12.23 -13.43
N LYS A 128 -19.31 12.61 -14.47
CA LYS A 128 -19.77 12.69 -15.87
C LYS A 128 -20.09 11.34 -16.51
N LEU A 129 -19.61 10.22 -15.95
CA LEU A 129 -19.91 8.88 -16.47
C LEU A 129 -21.20 8.35 -15.84
N SER A 130 -22.00 7.61 -16.63
CA SER A 130 -23.14 6.85 -16.11
C SER A 130 -22.66 5.76 -15.15
N TRP A 131 -23.50 5.39 -14.18
CA TRP A 131 -23.16 4.37 -13.18
C TRP A 131 -22.78 3.04 -13.82
N GLU A 132 -23.53 2.57 -14.80
CA GLU A 132 -23.26 1.29 -15.47
C GLU A 132 -21.92 1.28 -16.22
N ALA A 133 -21.57 2.39 -16.89
CA ALA A 133 -20.30 2.49 -17.60
C ALA A 133 -19.12 2.54 -16.63
N PHE A 134 -19.27 3.31 -15.54
CA PHE A 134 -18.29 3.37 -14.46
C PHE A 134 -18.08 2.00 -13.81
N TRP A 135 -19.17 1.34 -13.43
CA TRP A 135 -19.15 0.05 -12.74
C TRP A 135 -18.54 -1.05 -13.62
N ARG A 136 -18.97 -1.16 -14.89
CA ARG A 136 -18.38 -2.12 -15.84
C ARG A 136 -16.88 -1.92 -15.98
N ARG A 137 -16.41 -0.67 -16.13
CA ARG A 137 -14.98 -0.35 -16.21
C ARG A 137 -14.23 -0.68 -14.92
N HIS A 138 -14.84 -0.41 -13.77
CA HIS A 138 -14.25 -0.69 -12.46
C HIS A 138 -14.09 -2.18 -12.21
N VAL A 139 -15.15 -2.96 -12.43
CA VAL A 139 -15.12 -4.43 -12.29
C VAL A 139 -14.14 -5.06 -13.28
N TYR A 140 -14.10 -4.59 -14.53
CA TYR A 140 -13.13 -5.07 -15.51
C TYR A 140 -11.69 -4.80 -15.06
N LEU A 141 -11.42 -3.63 -14.49
CA LEU A 141 -10.10 -3.29 -13.92
C LEU A 141 -9.75 -4.24 -12.78
N LEU A 142 -10.65 -4.44 -11.81
CA LEU A 142 -10.38 -5.33 -10.67
C LEU A 142 -10.16 -6.78 -11.13
N ARG A 143 -10.99 -7.29 -12.04
CA ARG A 143 -10.88 -8.66 -12.56
C ARG A 143 -9.57 -8.89 -13.29
N THR A 144 -9.22 -8.00 -14.21
CA THR A 144 -7.96 -8.13 -14.97
C THR A 144 -6.75 -7.95 -14.05
N THR A 145 -6.80 -7.06 -13.06
CA THR A 145 -5.73 -6.96 -12.06
C THR A 145 -5.62 -8.19 -11.17
N ALA A 146 -6.73 -8.79 -10.74
CA ALA A 146 -6.69 -10.05 -10.01
C ALA A 146 -6.09 -11.19 -10.85
N GLN A 147 -6.40 -11.24 -12.15
CA GLN A 147 -5.79 -12.20 -13.08
C GLN A 147 -4.28 -11.97 -13.22
N MET A 148 -3.82 -10.72 -13.34
CA MET A 148 -2.38 -10.39 -13.36
C MET A 148 -1.66 -10.81 -12.07
N VAL A 149 -2.35 -10.70 -10.92
CA VAL A 149 -1.82 -11.14 -9.62
C VAL A 149 -1.72 -12.67 -9.54
N GLU A 150 -2.72 -13.41 -10.04
CA GLU A 150 -2.70 -14.87 -10.09
C GLU A 150 -1.61 -15.38 -11.05
N SER A 151 -1.50 -14.81 -12.25
CA SER A 151 -0.54 -15.24 -13.28
C SER A 151 0.90 -14.76 -13.03
N ARG A 152 1.08 -13.67 -12.26
CA ARG A 152 2.35 -12.93 -12.15
C ARG A 152 2.86 -12.36 -13.45
N ASP A 153 1.96 -12.15 -14.40
CA ASP A 153 2.28 -11.61 -15.70
C ASP A 153 1.50 -10.32 -15.94
N LEU A 154 2.17 -9.33 -16.53
CA LEU A 154 1.56 -8.08 -16.97
C LEU A 154 0.72 -8.30 -18.23
N HIS A 155 1.14 -9.22 -19.09
CA HIS A 155 0.49 -9.53 -20.37
C HIS A 155 -0.37 -10.78 -20.23
N LEU A 156 -1.68 -10.58 -20.04
CA LEU A 156 -2.62 -11.67 -19.90
C LEU A 156 -2.81 -12.41 -21.23
N THR A 157 -2.67 -13.73 -21.22
CA THR A 157 -3.01 -14.58 -22.37
C THR A 157 -4.53 -14.73 -22.48
N SER A 158 -5.06 -15.04 -23.68
CA SER A 158 -6.49 -15.33 -23.87
C SER A 158 -7.03 -16.39 -22.89
N ARG A 159 -6.20 -17.38 -22.53
CA ARG A 159 -6.54 -18.41 -21.53
C ARG A 159 -6.77 -17.82 -20.14
N ASP A 160 -5.96 -16.85 -19.73
CA ASP A 160 -6.03 -16.22 -18.39
C ASP A 160 -7.29 -15.37 -18.25
N LEU A 161 -7.67 -14.67 -19.33
CA LEU A 161 -8.90 -13.87 -19.40
C LEU A 161 -10.17 -14.71 -19.16
N HIS A 162 -10.20 -15.95 -19.66
CA HIS A 162 -11.32 -16.87 -19.46
C HIS A 162 -11.39 -17.49 -18.05
N ARG A 163 -10.27 -17.54 -17.32
CA ARG A 163 -10.23 -18.11 -15.96
C ARG A 163 -10.75 -17.09 -14.94
N SER A 164 -11.52 -17.58 -13.96
CA SER A 164 -11.98 -16.75 -12.85
C SER A 164 -10.88 -16.66 -11.76
N PRO A 165 -10.47 -15.44 -11.35
CA PRO A 165 -9.46 -15.28 -10.30
C PRO A 165 -10.02 -15.45 -8.88
N ILE A 166 -11.35 -15.57 -8.72
CA ILE A 166 -12.02 -15.56 -7.41
C ILE A 166 -11.48 -16.64 -6.45
N PRO A 167 -11.30 -17.92 -6.85
CA PRO A 167 -10.80 -18.95 -5.93
C PRO A 167 -9.38 -18.63 -5.42
N TYR A 168 -8.52 -18.12 -6.30
CA TYR A 168 -7.19 -17.67 -5.92
C TYR A 168 -7.26 -16.51 -4.93
N MET A 169 -8.11 -15.51 -5.20
CA MET A 169 -8.27 -14.36 -4.31
C MET A 169 -8.79 -14.77 -2.93
N LEU A 170 -9.80 -15.64 -2.83
CA LEU A 170 -10.33 -16.10 -1.55
C LEU A 170 -9.28 -16.86 -0.72
N LYS A 171 -8.56 -17.81 -1.34
CA LYS A 171 -7.50 -18.57 -0.67
C LYS A 171 -6.36 -17.66 -0.21
N THR A 172 -5.97 -16.71 -1.06
CA THR A 172 -4.88 -15.77 -0.78
C THR A 172 -5.28 -14.79 0.32
N THR A 173 -6.50 -14.25 0.28
CA THR A 173 -7.03 -13.41 1.36
C THR A 173 -7.01 -14.17 2.68
N ALA A 174 -7.56 -15.38 2.75
CA ALA A 174 -7.53 -16.17 3.99
C ALA A 174 -6.11 -16.37 4.53
N PHE A 175 -5.17 -16.77 3.66
CA PHE A 175 -3.78 -17.00 4.04
C PHE A 175 -3.08 -15.72 4.55
N VAL A 176 -3.21 -14.60 3.82
CA VAL A 176 -2.60 -13.32 4.19
C VAL A 176 -3.25 -12.74 5.45
N THR A 177 -4.59 -12.85 5.59
CA THR A 177 -5.32 -12.36 6.76
C THR A 177 -4.95 -13.13 8.02
N VAL A 178 -4.74 -14.45 7.95
CA VAL A 178 -4.28 -15.24 9.11
C VAL A 178 -2.88 -14.77 9.55
N ALA A 179 -1.94 -14.61 8.63
CA ALA A 179 -0.60 -14.10 8.94
C ALA A 179 -0.66 -12.71 9.60
N LEU A 180 -1.46 -11.81 9.03
CA LEU A 180 -1.71 -10.47 9.58
C LEU A 180 -2.37 -10.52 10.96
N THR A 181 -3.30 -11.45 11.19
CA THR A 181 -4.05 -11.55 12.46
C THR A 181 -3.15 -11.98 13.59
N ILE A 182 -2.23 -12.92 13.35
CA ILE A 182 -1.27 -13.35 14.38
C ILE A 182 -0.30 -12.20 14.69
N ALA A 183 0.21 -11.52 13.66
CA ALA A 183 1.09 -10.36 13.84
C ALA A 183 0.39 -9.20 14.58
N GLY A 184 -0.78 -8.77 14.08
CA GLY A 184 -1.57 -7.71 14.72
C GLY A 184 -2.06 -8.08 16.11
N GLY A 185 -2.39 -9.35 16.35
CA GLY A 185 -2.82 -9.84 17.66
C GLY A 185 -1.73 -9.64 18.71
N SER A 186 -0.49 -9.98 18.37
CA SER A 186 0.65 -9.72 19.25
C SER A 186 0.86 -8.22 19.52
N TRP A 187 0.57 -7.34 18.55
CA TRP A 187 0.61 -5.89 18.77
C TRP A 187 -0.41 -5.44 19.80
N TYR A 188 -1.69 -5.79 19.63
CA TYR A 188 -2.74 -5.38 20.57
C TYR A 188 -2.57 -5.99 21.96
N MET A 189 -2.01 -7.20 22.07
CA MET A 189 -1.65 -7.80 23.35
C MET A 189 -0.50 -7.05 24.04
N ALA A 190 0.50 -6.61 23.28
CA ALA A 190 1.65 -5.90 23.83
C ALA A 190 1.32 -4.46 24.27
N VAL A 191 0.32 -3.80 23.67
CA VAL A 191 -0.09 -2.43 24.03
C VAL A 191 -0.35 -2.29 25.54
N ASN A 192 -1.04 -3.25 26.17
CA ASN A 192 -1.33 -3.26 27.61
C ASN A 192 -0.12 -3.59 28.50
N LEU A 193 0.95 -4.11 27.91
CA LEU A 193 2.09 -4.67 28.65
C LEU A 193 3.32 -3.77 28.61
N THR A 194 3.43 -2.87 27.62
CA THR A 194 4.58 -1.97 27.45
C THR A 194 4.16 -0.53 27.12
N THR A 195 5.12 0.38 26.98
CA THR A 195 4.88 1.79 26.66
C THR A 195 4.65 2.00 25.16
N ALA A 196 3.97 3.09 24.78
CA ALA A 196 3.75 3.46 23.38
C ALA A 196 5.05 3.56 22.57
N SER A 197 6.07 4.15 23.20
CA SER A 197 7.41 4.33 22.63
C SER A 197 8.12 2.99 22.41
N ASP A 198 8.17 2.11 23.42
CA ASP A 198 8.79 0.78 23.30
C ASP A 198 8.06 -0.09 22.28
N LEU A 199 6.72 -0.11 22.35
CA LEU A 199 5.86 -0.83 21.41
C LEU A 199 6.20 -0.42 19.98
N THR A 200 6.25 0.89 19.72
CA THR A 200 6.50 1.44 18.38
C THR A 200 7.93 1.18 17.93
N ALA A 201 8.92 1.33 18.81
CA ALA A 201 10.32 1.10 18.49
C ALA A 201 10.56 -0.37 18.10
N ILE A 202 10.10 -1.31 18.93
CA ILE A 202 10.29 -2.75 18.70
C ILE A 202 9.47 -3.24 17.51
N TYR A 203 8.22 -2.77 17.36
CA TYR A 203 7.38 -3.16 16.23
C TYR A 203 7.98 -2.76 14.88
N ASN A 204 8.59 -1.58 14.81
CA ASN A 204 9.24 -1.07 13.60
C ASN A 204 10.49 -1.87 13.18
N CYS A 205 11.00 -2.78 14.02
CA CYS A 205 11.97 -3.80 13.58
C CYS A 205 11.41 -4.72 12.47
N SER A 206 10.09 -4.73 12.27
CA SER A 206 9.44 -5.44 11.15
C SER A 206 10.01 -5.06 9.79
N ALA A 207 10.49 -3.82 9.60
CA ALA A 207 11.17 -3.41 8.37
C ALA A 207 12.42 -4.26 8.05
N PHE A 208 13.15 -4.70 9.07
CA PHE A 208 14.32 -5.57 8.91
C PHE A 208 13.90 -6.97 8.51
N PHE A 209 12.89 -7.51 9.17
CA PHE A 209 12.36 -8.83 8.84
C PHE A 209 11.71 -8.84 7.46
N ALA A 210 11.05 -7.75 7.05
CA ALA A 210 10.54 -7.58 5.71
C ALA A 210 11.67 -7.64 4.67
N TYR A 211 12.82 -7.00 4.92
CA TYR A 211 13.99 -7.15 4.04
C TYR A 211 14.56 -8.57 4.07
N ALA A 212 14.71 -9.16 5.25
CA ALA A 212 15.24 -10.52 5.39
C ALA A 212 14.36 -11.56 4.68
N PHE A 213 13.04 -11.42 4.72
CA PHE A 213 12.09 -12.29 4.03
C PHE A 213 11.95 -11.94 2.55
N SER A 214 12.17 -10.69 2.13
CA SER A 214 12.09 -10.33 0.70
C SER A 214 13.16 -11.02 -0.14
N ILE A 215 14.36 -11.24 0.43
CA ILE A 215 15.44 -11.97 -0.25
C ILE A 215 15.00 -13.39 -0.67
N PRO A 216 14.57 -14.31 0.22
CA PRO A 216 14.15 -15.65 -0.19
C PRO A 216 12.79 -15.70 -0.88
N LEU A 217 11.81 -14.87 -0.50
CA LEU A 217 10.43 -14.98 -1.02
C LEU A 217 10.18 -14.19 -2.31
N LEU A 218 10.81 -13.02 -2.47
CA LEU A 218 10.69 -12.18 -3.67
C LEU A 218 11.89 -12.35 -4.60
N LYS A 219 12.99 -12.95 -4.13
CA LYS A 219 14.27 -13.07 -4.86
C LYS A 219 14.95 -11.71 -5.05
N ASP A 220 14.77 -10.81 -4.08
CA ASP A 220 15.47 -9.52 -4.06
C ASP A 220 16.98 -9.74 -3.93
N LYS A 221 17.77 -8.86 -4.57
CA LYS A 221 19.23 -8.94 -4.48
C LYS A 221 19.69 -8.48 -3.09
N LEU A 222 20.55 -9.29 -2.46
CA LEU A 222 21.21 -8.89 -1.23
C LEU A 222 22.15 -7.73 -1.54
N ARG A 223 21.98 -6.62 -0.84
CA ARG A 223 22.86 -5.45 -0.94
C ARG A 223 23.38 -5.09 0.44
N PHE A 224 24.70 -4.97 0.56
CA PHE A 224 25.36 -4.71 1.84
C PHE A 224 25.01 -3.36 2.45
N ASP A 225 24.72 -2.35 1.63
CA ASP A 225 24.24 -1.03 2.07
C ASP A 225 22.89 -1.12 2.81
N LYS A 226 21.97 -1.96 2.33
CA LYS A 226 20.70 -2.25 3.01
C LYS A 226 20.91 -3.01 4.31
N VAL A 227 21.73 -4.06 4.29
CA VAL A 227 22.07 -4.84 5.50
C VAL A 227 22.71 -3.97 6.57
N PHE A 228 23.65 -3.09 6.19
CA PHE A 228 24.28 -2.17 7.13
C PHE A 228 23.27 -1.21 7.77
N SER A 229 22.39 -0.62 6.95
CA SER A 229 21.33 0.28 7.44
C SER A 229 20.39 -0.42 8.43
N VAL A 230 20.06 -1.69 8.15
CA VAL A 230 19.27 -2.56 9.03
C VAL A 230 19.94 -2.74 10.40
N VAL A 231 21.24 -3.08 10.42
CA VAL A 231 21.98 -3.29 11.68
C VAL A 231 22.02 -2.00 12.52
N VAL A 232 22.29 -0.85 11.90
CA VAL A 232 22.30 0.45 12.61
C VAL A 232 20.95 0.75 13.26
N ALA A 233 19.84 0.46 12.57
CA ALA A 233 18.51 0.72 13.13
C ALA A 233 18.09 -0.31 14.19
N ILE A 234 18.52 -1.58 14.13
CA ILE A 234 18.35 -2.54 15.24
C ILE A 234 19.03 -2.02 16.51
N ILE A 235 20.28 -1.54 16.38
CA ILE A 235 21.01 -0.94 17.51
C ILE A 235 20.25 0.27 18.04
N GLY A 236 19.76 1.15 17.17
CA GLY A 236 18.93 2.28 17.55
C GLY A 236 17.70 1.88 18.35
N VAL A 237 16.95 0.85 17.90
CA VAL A 237 15.77 0.33 18.61
C VAL A 237 16.13 -0.25 19.98
N LEU A 238 17.21 -1.03 20.09
CA LEU A 238 17.66 -1.58 21.38
C LEU A 238 18.06 -0.47 22.35
N VAL A 239 18.69 0.61 21.87
CA VAL A 239 19.02 1.79 22.68
C VAL A 239 17.76 2.52 23.14
N VAL A 240 16.74 2.70 22.29
CA VAL A 240 15.47 3.31 22.70
C VAL A 240 14.75 2.46 23.76
N ALA A 241 14.60 1.16 23.51
CA ALA A 241 13.80 0.27 24.36
C ALA A 241 14.47 -0.07 25.71
N TYR A 242 15.81 -0.16 25.75
CA TYR A 242 16.54 -0.64 26.93
C TYR A 242 17.62 0.33 27.44
N GLY A 243 17.91 1.41 26.71
CA GLY A 243 18.91 2.39 27.14
C GLY A 243 18.40 3.27 28.28
N ASP A 244 17.08 3.35 28.47
CA ASP A 244 16.48 4.00 29.63
C ASP A 244 16.35 3.01 30.80
N ARG A 245 17.48 2.57 31.34
CA ARG A 245 17.50 2.03 32.70
C ARG A 245 17.34 3.22 33.61
N SER A 246 16.10 3.50 34.00
CA SER A 246 15.87 4.25 35.22
C SER A 246 16.70 3.58 36.32
N GLU A 247 17.68 4.32 36.84
CA GLU A 247 18.19 4.05 38.18
C GLU A 247 16.96 3.78 39.04
N SER A 248 17.00 2.70 39.81
CA SER A 248 15.98 2.36 40.77
C SER A 248 15.68 3.60 41.60
N LYS A 249 14.65 4.37 41.23
CA LYS A 249 14.03 5.31 42.14
C LYS A 249 13.33 4.39 43.13
N SER A 250 14.09 4.06 44.17
CA SER A 250 13.56 3.56 45.43
C SER A 250 12.42 4.50 45.79
N THR A 251 11.20 4.05 45.52
CA THR A 251 10.01 4.67 46.06
C THR A 251 10.22 4.79 47.57
N PRO A 252 9.93 5.94 48.20
CA PRO A 252 10.05 6.12 49.64
C PRO A 252 9.24 5.10 50.46
N ASP A 253 8.34 4.37 49.80
CA ASP A 253 7.33 3.50 50.38
C ASP A 253 7.65 1.99 50.38
N GLY A 254 8.90 1.59 50.05
CA GLY A 254 9.35 0.20 50.27
C GLY A 254 8.60 -0.90 49.49
N THR A 255 7.71 -0.57 48.55
CA THR A 255 6.94 -1.54 47.77
C THR A 255 7.72 -2.02 46.55
N VAL A 256 8.81 -2.75 46.80
CA VAL A 256 9.69 -3.37 45.78
C VAL A 256 8.91 -4.25 44.78
N GLY A 257 7.76 -4.79 45.19
CA GLY A 257 6.94 -5.69 44.36
C GLY A 257 6.28 -5.03 43.14
N LYS A 258 5.79 -3.78 43.25
CA LYS A 258 5.05 -3.14 42.14
C LYS A 258 5.96 -2.74 40.98
N ALA A 259 7.12 -2.14 41.28
CA ALA A 259 8.10 -1.77 40.27
C ALA A 259 8.71 -2.99 39.57
N LYS A 260 8.93 -4.09 40.30
CA LYS A 260 9.41 -5.35 39.71
C LYS A 260 8.36 -5.96 38.77
N GLN A 261 7.08 -5.97 39.18
CA GLN A 261 6.01 -6.53 38.37
C GLN A 261 5.72 -5.69 37.12
N GLU A 262 5.84 -4.36 37.19
CA GLU A 262 5.75 -3.48 36.03
C GLU A 262 6.91 -3.72 35.04
N ALA A 263 8.14 -3.90 35.54
CA ALA A 263 9.29 -4.23 34.70
C ALA A 263 9.17 -5.61 34.04
N GLU A 264 8.65 -6.62 34.75
CA GLU A 264 8.38 -7.95 34.20
C GLU A 264 7.29 -7.92 33.13
N ASN A 265 6.19 -7.18 33.35
CA ASN A 265 5.15 -6.97 32.36
C ASN A 265 5.68 -6.26 31.11
N ARG A 266 6.51 -5.22 31.29
CA ARG A 266 7.17 -4.49 30.19
C ARG A 266 8.07 -5.40 29.37
N LEU A 267 8.88 -6.23 30.03
CA LEU A 267 9.73 -7.20 29.34
C LEU A 267 8.90 -8.21 28.53
N LEU A 268 7.82 -8.74 29.13
CA LEU A 268 6.91 -9.66 28.45
C LEU A 268 6.27 -9.01 27.21
N GLY A 269 5.76 -7.78 27.37
CA GLY A 269 5.23 -6.98 26.26
C GLY A 269 6.24 -6.81 25.14
N ASN A 270 7.48 -6.43 25.49
CA ASN A 270 8.59 -6.23 24.55
C ASN A 270 8.97 -7.52 23.80
N ILE A 271 8.91 -8.69 24.44
CA ILE A 271 9.13 -9.99 23.79
C ILE A 271 7.97 -10.31 22.82
N ILE A 272 6.72 -10.12 23.26
CA ILE A 272 5.53 -10.37 22.43
C ILE A 272 5.57 -9.51 21.16
N ILE A 273 5.82 -8.21 21.30
CA ILE A 273 5.92 -7.32 20.13
C ILE A 273 7.16 -7.60 19.29
N GLY A 274 8.25 -8.08 19.89
CA GLY A 274 9.43 -8.56 19.16
C GLY A 274 9.09 -9.70 18.20
N VAL A 275 8.36 -10.72 18.68
CA VAL A 275 7.84 -11.80 17.83
C VAL A 275 6.84 -11.26 16.80
N GLY A 276 5.97 -10.34 17.22
CA GLY A 276 5.03 -9.63 16.35
C GLY A 276 5.70 -8.94 15.17
N SER A 277 6.84 -8.28 15.42
CA SER A 277 7.60 -7.58 14.38
C SER A 277 8.13 -8.53 13.29
N VAL A 278 8.56 -9.74 13.67
CA VAL A 278 8.98 -10.78 12.73
C VAL A 278 7.81 -11.21 11.85
N LEU A 279 6.66 -11.51 12.48
CA LEU A 279 5.47 -11.97 11.78
C LEU A 279 4.86 -10.87 10.90
N TYR A 280 4.94 -9.61 11.33
CA TYR A 280 4.47 -8.49 10.53
C TYR A 280 5.36 -8.27 9.30
N GLY A 281 6.68 -8.33 9.46
CA GLY A 281 7.62 -8.29 8.32
C GLY A 281 7.39 -9.44 7.34
N LEU A 282 7.07 -10.65 7.83
CA LEU A 282 6.65 -11.76 6.99
C LEU A 282 5.35 -11.44 6.24
N TYR A 283 4.33 -10.93 6.94
CA TYR A 283 3.05 -10.54 6.34
C TYR A 283 3.23 -9.56 5.17
N GLU A 284 4.05 -8.53 5.33
CA GLU A 284 4.27 -7.52 4.28
C GLU A 284 4.81 -8.15 3.00
N VAL A 285 5.74 -9.10 3.16
CA VAL A 285 6.35 -9.85 2.06
C VAL A 285 5.35 -10.82 1.44
N LEU A 286 4.52 -11.49 2.25
CA LEU A 286 3.44 -12.34 1.74
C LEU A 286 2.38 -11.52 0.97
N TYR A 287 2.02 -10.34 1.46
CA TYR A 287 1.12 -9.41 0.77
C TYR A 287 1.73 -8.96 -0.57
N LYS A 288 2.97 -8.47 -0.57
CA LYS A 288 3.65 -8.07 -1.81
C LYS A 288 3.79 -9.22 -2.79
N ARG A 289 4.10 -10.42 -2.29
CA ARG A 289 4.17 -11.61 -3.12
C ARG A 289 2.77 -11.88 -3.66
N PHE A 290 1.81 -12.31 -2.85
CA PHE A 290 0.60 -12.97 -3.35
C PHE A 290 -0.56 -12.06 -3.74
N ALA A 291 -0.57 -10.80 -3.31
CA ALA A 291 -1.72 -9.92 -3.46
C ALA A 291 -1.44 -8.64 -4.28
N CYS A 292 -0.17 -8.25 -4.45
CA CYS A 292 0.17 -7.10 -5.27
C CYS A 292 0.28 -7.47 -6.76
N PRO A 293 -0.17 -6.59 -7.67
CA PRO A 293 0.03 -6.80 -9.09
C PRO A 293 1.52 -6.73 -9.47
N PRO A 294 1.91 -7.36 -10.58
CA PRO A 294 3.29 -7.37 -11.05
C PRO A 294 3.79 -5.96 -11.40
N GLU A 295 5.11 -5.82 -11.37
CA GLU A 295 5.79 -4.59 -11.77
C GLU A 295 5.44 -4.20 -13.21
N GLY A 296 5.42 -2.90 -13.52
CA GLY A 296 4.90 -2.37 -14.78
C GLY A 296 3.39 -2.10 -14.78
N THR A 297 2.63 -2.61 -13.81
CA THR A 297 1.22 -2.22 -13.64
C THR A 297 1.10 -0.73 -13.29
N SER A 298 0.19 -0.02 -13.96
CA SER A 298 0.01 1.41 -13.72
C SER A 298 -0.34 1.72 -12.26
N ALA A 299 0.26 2.76 -11.69
CA ALA A 299 0.08 3.13 -10.28
C ALA A 299 -1.40 3.27 -9.88
N GLY A 300 -2.23 3.82 -10.78
CA GLY A 300 -3.68 3.91 -10.57
C GLY A 300 -4.36 2.55 -10.38
N ARG A 301 -3.99 1.53 -11.16
CA ARG A 301 -4.53 0.18 -11.01
C ARG A 301 -4.07 -0.46 -9.70
N SER A 302 -2.78 -0.36 -9.39
CA SER A 302 -2.21 -0.91 -8.15
C SER A 302 -2.85 -0.30 -6.91
N MET A 303 -3.07 1.02 -6.87
CA MET A 303 -3.75 1.69 -5.76
C MET A 303 -5.19 1.21 -5.54
N ILE A 304 -5.94 1.02 -6.63
CA ILE A 304 -7.32 0.55 -6.57
C ILE A 304 -7.36 -0.90 -6.07
N PHE A 305 -6.45 -1.72 -6.58
CA PHE A 305 -6.38 -3.12 -6.22
C PHE A 305 -5.93 -3.34 -4.78
N ALA A 306 -4.95 -2.57 -4.30
CA ALA A 306 -4.44 -2.64 -2.92
C ALA A 306 -5.56 -2.47 -1.88
N ASN A 307 -6.38 -1.42 -2.01
CA ASN A 307 -7.51 -1.17 -1.11
C ASN A 307 -8.67 -2.16 -1.32
N THR A 308 -8.84 -2.69 -2.54
CA THR A 308 -9.77 -3.80 -2.79
C THR A 308 -9.34 -5.04 -2.04
N PHE A 309 -8.07 -5.42 -2.12
CA PHE A 309 -7.53 -6.55 -1.36
C PHE A 309 -7.59 -6.30 0.15
N GLY A 310 -7.26 -5.10 0.60
CA GLY A 310 -7.44 -4.69 2.00
C GLY A 310 -8.89 -4.84 2.48
N SER A 311 -9.87 -4.55 1.61
CA SER A 311 -11.28 -4.78 1.93
C SER A 311 -11.66 -6.24 1.98
N LEU A 312 -11.03 -7.09 1.16
CA LEU A 312 -11.18 -8.54 1.28
C LEU A 312 -10.64 -9.04 2.63
N ILE A 313 -9.50 -8.51 3.10
CA ILE A 313 -8.96 -8.80 4.44
C ILE A 313 -9.96 -8.38 5.53
N GLY A 314 -10.53 -7.18 5.43
CA GLY A 314 -11.52 -6.70 6.40
C GLY A 314 -12.81 -7.50 6.38
N CYS A 315 -13.31 -7.86 5.19
CA CYS A 315 -14.47 -8.73 5.06
C CYS A 315 -14.21 -10.13 5.63
N PHE A 316 -13.03 -10.71 5.39
CA PHE A 316 -12.65 -11.99 5.99
C PHE A 316 -12.60 -11.88 7.52
N THR A 317 -12.05 -10.78 8.04
CA THR A 317 -12.02 -10.50 9.48
C THR A 317 -13.44 -10.50 10.06
N LEU A 318 -14.36 -9.72 9.48
CA LEU A 318 -15.74 -9.64 9.95
C LEU A 318 -16.51 -10.96 9.82
N LEU A 319 -16.25 -11.75 8.78
CA LEU A 319 -17.01 -12.98 8.49
C LEU A 319 -16.46 -14.22 9.20
N VAL A 320 -15.16 -14.28 9.50
CA VAL A 320 -14.49 -15.46 10.03
C VAL A 320 -13.91 -15.21 11.42
N LEU A 321 -13.28 -14.05 11.65
CA LEU A 321 -12.62 -13.74 12.91
C LEU A 321 -13.57 -13.20 13.99
N TRP A 322 -14.88 -13.24 13.76
CA TRP A 322 -15.84 -13.10 14.86
C TRP A 322 -15.97 -14.39 15.67
N ILE A 323 -15.65 -15.56 15.09
CA ILE A 323 -15.82 -16.88 15.73
C ILE A 323 -15.04 -17.00 17.06
N PRO A 324 -13.80 -16.47 17.19
CA PRO A 324 -13.10 -16.53 18.47
C PRO A 324 -13.71 -15.64 19.55
N LEU A 325 -14.46 -14.58 19.24
CA LEU A 325 -15.07 -13.69 20.25
C LEU A 325 -15.95 -14.43 21.27
N PRO A 326 -16.97 -15.23 20.88
CA PRO A 326 -17.76 -15.98 21.85
C PRO A 326 -16.94 -17.04 22.59
N ILE A 327 -15.94 -17.65 21.95
CA ILE A 327 -15.05 -18.63 22.60
C ILE A 327 -14.24 -17.96 23.71
N LEU A 328 -13.64 -16.80 23.44
CA LEU A 328 -12.87 -16.03 24.41
C LEU A 328 -13.74 -15.53 25.57
N HIS A 329 -14.98 -15.14 25.29
CA HIS A 329 -15.95 -14.75 26.32
C HIS A 329 -16.34 -15.93 27.21
N MET A 330 -16.63 -17.10 26.63
CA MET A 330 -16.98 -18.31 27.39
C MET A 330 -15.82 -18.85 28.24
N LEU A 331 -14.58 -18.75 27.74
CA LEU A 331 -13.38 -19.14 28.48
C LEU A 331 -12.96 -18.11 29.54
N GLY A 332 -13.58 -16.93 29.55
CA GLY A 332 -13.21 -15.83 30.44
C GLY A 332 -11.85 -15.20 30.12
N TRP A 333 -11.25 -15.51 28.96
CA TRP A 333 -9.97 -14.92 28.53
C TRP A 333 -10.15 -13.47 28.09
N GLU A 334 -11.27 -13.15 27.44
CA GLU A 334 -11.65 -11.78 27.11
C GLU A 334 -13.17 -11.65 27.16
N GLU A 335 -13.69 -10.97 28.18
CA GLU A 335 -15.13 -10.68 28.24
C GLU A 335 -15.49 -9.65 27.15
N PHE A 336 -16.30 -10.04 26.17
CA PHE A 336 -16.86 -9.13 25.18
C PHE A 336 -17.80 -8.11 25.83
N ARG A 337 -17.33 -6.86 25.93
CA ARG A 337 -18.11 -5.71 26.43
C ARG A 337 -18.09 -4.61 25.39
N VAL A 338 -19.28 -4.14 25.01
CA VAL A 338 -19.41 -2.99 24.10
C VAL A 338 -18.77 -1.76 24.75
N PRO A 339 -17.89 -1.02 24.05
CA PRO A 339 -17.30 0.19 24.60
C PRO A 339 -18.39 1.26 24.81
N THR A 340 -18.32 1.97 25.92
CA THR A 340 -19.29 3.02 26.29
C THR A 340 -18.58 4.33 26.63
N GLY A 341 -19.25 5.47 26.44
CA GLY A 341 -18.70 6.77 26.80
C GLY A 341 -17.46 7.15 26.00
N GLU A 342 -16.44 7.64 26.69
CA GLU A 342 -15.17 8.09 26.09
C GLU A 342 -14.44 6.98 25.34
N ALA A 343 -14.44 5.76 25.87
CA ALA A 343 -13.80 4.61 25.23
C ALA A 343 -14.39 4.32 23.85
N ALA A 344 -15.70 4.53 23.67
CA ALA A 344 -16.36 4.31 22.38
C ALA A 344 -15.91 5.32 21.31
N TRP A 345 -15.83 6.61 21.67
CA TRP A 345 -15.39 7.65 20.73
C TRP A 345 -13.89 7.52 20.41
N MET A 346 -13.06 7.27 21.42
CA MET A 346 -11.62 7.05 21.21
C MET A 346 -11.37 5.79 20.36
N LEU A 347 -12.15 4.73 20.56
CA LEU A 347 -12.06 3.54 19.71
C LEU A 347 -12.48 3.84 18.28
N LEU A 348 -13.52 4.66 18.06
CA LEU A 348 -13.91 5.07 16.70
C LEU A 348 -12.78 5.83 15.99
N VAL A 349 -12.12 6.77 16.70
CA VAL A 349 -10.94 7.48 16.18
C VAL A 349 -9.81 6.51 15.87
N SER A 350 -9.51 5.57 16.78
CA SER A 350 -8.48 4.54 16.58
C SER A 350 -8.77 3.65 15.37
N VAL A 351 -10.03 3.22 15.20
CA VAL A 351 -10.49 2.40 14.07
C VAL A 351 -10.37 3.15 12.75
N ALA A 352 -10.73 4.43 12.70
CA ALA A 352 -10.61 5.27 11.51
C ALA A 352 -9.14 5.56 11.16
N ALA A 353 -8.31 5.83 12.17
CA ALA A 353 -6.87 6.02 12.02
C ALA A 353 -6.19 4.75 11.52
N ASN A 354 -6.52 3.58 12.09
CA ASN A 354 -6.01 2.29 11.62
C ASN A 354 -6.42 2.04 10.16
N ALA A 355 -7.70 2.19 9.80
CA ALA A 355 -8.13 2.02 8.40
C ALA A 355 -7.35 2.94 7.45
N THR A 356 -7.16 4.20 7.83
CA THR A 356 -6.43 5.18 7.03
C THR A 356 -4.96 4.78 6.88
N PHE A 357 -4.28 4.47 7.98
CA PHE A 357 -2.90 3.96 7.98
C PHE A 357 -2.77 2.75 7.07
N SER A 358 -3.58 1.71 7.30
CA SER A 358 -3.48 0.44 6.57
C SER A 358 -3.78 0.59 5.08
N GLY A 359 -4.80 1.37 4.69
CA GLY A 359 -5.08 1.66 3.29
C GLY A 359 -3.90 2.35 2.60
N CYS A 360 -3.32 3.36 3.24
CA CYS A 360 -2.14 4.05 2.72
C CYS A 360 -0.92 3.11 2.64
N PHE A 361 -0.72 2.28 3.66
CA PHE A 361 0.42 1.38 3.77
C PHE A 361 0.37 0.24 2.74
N LEU A 362 -0.81 -0.38 2.53
CA LEU A 362 -1.04 -1.37 1.47
C LEU A 362 -0.77 -0.80 0.08
N VAL A 363 -1.14 0.46 -0.15
CA VAL A 363 -0.85 1.20 -1.38
C VAL A 363 0.66 1.41 -1.54
N LEU A 364 1.36 1.84 -0.50
CA LEU A 364 2.81 2.04 -0.53
C LEU A 364 3.53 0.74 -0.90
N ILE A 365 3.25 -0.37 -0.20
CA ILE A 365 3.87 -1.67 -0.49
C ILE A 365 3.62 -2.10 -1.95
N SER A 366 2.39 -1.88 -2.43
CA SER A 366 2.01 -2.22 -3.81
C SER A 366 2.80 -1.41 -4.85
N LEU A 367 2.98 -0.10 -4.62
CA LEU A 367 3.64 0.82 -5.54
C LEU A 367 5.18 0.80 -5.50
N THR A 368 5.74 0.41 -4.36
CA THR A 368 7.19 0.40 -4.11
C THR A 368 7.62 -1.01 -3.70
N SER A 369 8.20 -1.18 -2.51
CA SER A 369 8.57 -2.46 -1.92
C SER A 369 8.13 -2.49 -0.45
N PRO A 370 8.01 -3.70 0.15
CA PRO A 370 7.83 -3.86 1.58
C PRO A 370 8.86 -3.05 2.35
N VAL A 371 10.14 -3.22 2.01
CA VAL A 371 11.26 -2.54 2.66
C VAL A 371 11.10 -1.03 2.61
N LEU A 372 10.87 -0.42 1.45
CA LEU A 372 10.77 1.03 1.35
C LEU A 372 9.60 1.57 2.18
N SER A 373 8.47 0.89 2.17
CA SER A 373 7.26 1.30 2.89
C SER A 373 7.47 1.24 4.40
N SER A 374 8.06 0.16 4.90
CA SER A 374 8.29 -0.08 6.32
C SER A 374 9.42 0.77 6.87
N VAL A 375 10.42 1.07 6.05
CA VAL A 375 11.49 2.01 6.38
C VAL A 375 10.93 3.42 6.53
N ALA A 376 10.04 3.83 5.64
CA ALA A 376 9.36 5.12 5.77
C ALA A 376 8.51 5.19 7.05
N ALA A 377 7.96 4.06 7.51
CA ALA A 377 7.29 3.97 8.80
C ALA A 377 8.23 4.09 10.01
N LEU A 378 9.57 3.94 9.89
CA LEU A 378 10.50 4.16 11.02
C LEU A 378 10.43 5.59 11.58
N LEU A 379 10.02 6.57 10.76
CA LEU A 379 9.78 7.94 11.21
C LEU A 379 8.68 8.01 12.28
N THR A 380 7.77 7.03 12.35
CA THR A 380 6.75 6.95 13.40
C THR A 380 7.34 6.80 14.78
N ILE A 381 8.51 6.17 14.95
CA ILE A 381 9.15 6.01 16.27
C ILE A 381 9.36 7.37 16.92
N PHE A 382 9.87 8.34 16.15
CA PHE A 382 10.10 9.69 16.64
C PHE A 382 8.81 10.45 16.86
N LEU A 383 7.86 10.34 15.92
CA LEU A 383 6.58 11.05 16.03
C LEU A 383 5.77 10.56 17.24
N VAL A 384 5.72 9.25 17.48
CA VAL A 384 5.07 8.67 18.67
C VAL A 384 5.81 9.11 19.93
N ALA A 385 7.15 9.04 19.97
CA ALA A 385 7.90 9.49 21.14
C ALA A 385 7.67 10.99 21.48
N ILE A 386 7.58 11.86 20.47
CA ILE A 386 7.22 13.27 20.69
C ILE A 386 5.80 13.40 21.24
N VAL A 387 4.82 12.71 20.64
CA VAL A 387 3.43 12.83 21.07
C VAL A 387 3.25 12.27 22.49
N ASP A 388 3.91 11.16 22.80
CA ASP A 388 3.95 10.57 24.15
C ASP A 388 4.58 11.55 25.16
N TRP A 389 5.70 12.21 24.83
CA TRP A 389 6.28 13.25 25.66
C TRP A 389 5.33 14.44 25.86
N LEU A 390 4.73 14.96 24.78
CA LEU A 390 3.79 16.09 24.84
C LEU A 390 2.56 15.77 25.69
N ARG A 391 2.16 14.49 25.73
CA ARG A 391 1.00 14.01 26.46
C ARG A 391 1.29 13.73 27.93
N THR A 392 2.36 13.01 28.22
CA THR A 392 2.72 12.58 29.58
C THR A 392 3.50 13.64 30.36
N GLY A 393 4.09 14.61 29.66
CA GLY A 393 4.98 15.61 30.24
C GLY A 393 6.36 15.07 30.64
N GLN A 394 6.64 13.78 30.42
CA GLN A 394 7.92 13.15 30.78
C GLN A 394 8.97 13.39 29.70
N PRO A 395 10.10 14.08 30.00
CA PRO A 395 11.09 14.41 28.99
C PRO A 395 11.72 13.16 28.38
N LEU A 396 12.03 13.23 27.08
CA LEU A 396 12.74 12.17 26.37
C LEU A 396 14.10 11.91 27.03
N SER A 397 14.37 10.64 27.37
CA SER A 397 15.67 10.24 27.91
C SER A 397 16.78 10.44 26.86
N ALA A 398 18.02 10.61 27.34
CA ALA A 398 19.18 10.71 26.45
C ALA A 398 19.31 9.47 25.55
N ALA A 399 18.96 8.30 26.07
CA ALA A 399 18.91 7.05 25.31
C ALA A 399 17.87 7.12 24.17
N SER A 400 16.65 7.57 24.45
CA SER A 400 15.60 7.75 23.43
C SER A 400 16.03 8.73 22.32
N ILE A 401 16.74 9.81 22.69
CA ILE A 401 17.27 10.78 21.71
C ILE A 401 18.37 10.15 20.85
N ILE A 402 19.36 9.50 21.47
CA ILE A 402 20.49 8.87 20.75
C ILE A 402 19.99 7.74 19.84
N GLY A 403 19.14 6.86 20.37
CA GLY A 403 18.54 5.78 19.60
C GLY A 403 17.67 6.31 18.45
N GLY A 404 16.89 7.37 18.70
CA GLY A 404 16.12 8.07 17.67
C GLY A 404 17.00 8.64 16.54
N LEU A 405 18.13 9.28 16.87
CA LEU A 405 19.07 9.79 15.87
C LEU A 405 19.68 8.66 15.04
N LEU A 406 20.04 7.53 15.65
CA LEU A 406 20.55 6.35 14.92
C LEU A 406 19.52 5.80 13.93
N ILE A 407 18.24 5.74 14.33
CA ILE A 407 17.13 5.33 13.46
C ILE A 407 16.97 6.29 12.29
N ILE A 408 17.04 7.60 12.53
CA ILE A 408 16.97 8.63 11.47
C ILE A 408 18.12 8.46 10.47
N VAL A 409 19.35 8.28 10.96
CA VAL A 409 20.52 8.04 10.10
C VAL A 409 20.32 6.78 9.26
N ALA A 410 19.88 5.68 9.87
CA ALA A 410 19.60 4.44 9.17
C ALA A 410 18.49 4.58 8.13
N PHE A 411 17.43 5.35 8.44
CA PHE A 411 16.37 5.69 7.49
C PHE A 411 16.93 6.41 6.26
N PHE A 412 17.79 7.42 6.46
CA PHE A 412 18.41 8.14 5.35
C PHE A 412 19.36 7.27 4.54
N LEU A 413 20.19 6.45 5.18
CA LEU A 413 21.09 5.50 4.51
C LEU A 413 20.31 4.51 3.63
N LEU A 414 19.21 3.96 4.16
CA LEU A 414 18.39 2.98 3.45
C LEU A 414 17.56 3.62 2.34
N SER A 415 17.04 4.83 2.57
CA SER A 415 16.36 5.63 1.55
C SER A 415 17.30 5.97 0.40
N TRP A 416 18.54 6.36 0.71
CA TRP A 416 19.57 6.63 -0.30
C TRP A 416 19.97 5.38 -1.08
N SER A 417 20.19 4.25 -0.38
CA SER A 417 20.47 2.95 -1.00
C SER A 417 19.37 2.54 -1.98
N THR A 418 18.11 2.71 -1.57
CA THR A 418 16.95 2.35 -2.41
C THR A 418 16.79 3.32 -3.59
N TYR A 419 17.00 4.62 -3.37
CA TYR A 419 16.99 5.61 -4.46
C TYR A 419 18.05 5.28 -5.52
N ARG A 420 19.25 4.89 -5.07
CA ARG A 420 20.34 4.48 -5.95
C ARG A 420 20.00 3.21 -6.73
N GLU A 421 19.40 2.22 -6.07
CA GLU A 421 18.91 0.99 -6.72
C GLU A 421 17.89 1.29 -7.83
N MET A 422 16.89 2.12 -7.54
CA MET A 422 15.88 2.51 -8.53
C MET A 422 16.50 3.22 -9.74
N ASN A 423 17.51 4.07 -9.52
CA ASN A 423 18.23 4.72 -10.61
C ASN A 423 19.10 3.73 -11.42
N GLU A 424 19.72 2.75 -10.77
CA GLU A 424 20.48 1.69 -11.43
C GLU A 424 19.57 0.81 -12.31
N GLU A 425 18.36 0.48 -11.83
CA GLU A 425 17.36 -0.28 -12.60
C GLU A 425 16.81 0.51 -13.77
N LYS A 426 16.47 1.78 -13.56
CA LYS A 426 16.01 2.68 -14.63
C LYS A 426 17.07 2.85 -15.72
N ARG A 427 18.35 2.94 -15.34
CA ARG A 427 19.43 3.02 -16.34
C ARG A 427 19.51 1.74 -17.16
N LYS A 428 19.42 0.57 -16.53
CA LYS A 428 19.43 -0.73 -17.23
C LYS A 428 18.23 -0.93 -18.17
N SER A 429 17.05 -0.44 -17.80
CA SER A 429 15.88 -0.52 -18.68
C SER A 429 16.05 0.37 -19.91
N LEU A 430 16.60 1.57 -19.74
CA LEU A 430 16.90 2.48 -20.86
C LEU A 430 17.97 1.87 -21.78
N GLU A 431 19.05 1.32 -21.21
CA GLU A 431 20.08 0.61 -21.97
C GLU A 431 19.50 -0.59 -22.76
N ALA A 432 18.52 -1.31 -22.19
CA ALA A 432 17.85 -2.42 -22.87
C ALA A 432 16.92 -1.94 -24.02
N GLU A 433 16.16 -0.86 -23.80
CA GLU A 433 15.32 -0.25 -24.85
C GLU A 433 16.17 0.32 -26.00
N GLU A 434 17.33 0.91 -25.70
CA GLU A 434 18.28 1.38 -26.72
C GLU A 434 18.84 0.21 -27.54
N MET A 435 19.24 -0.90 -26.89
CA MET A 435 19.72 -2.10 -27.60
C MET A 435 18.64 -2.76 -28.48
N GLU A 436 17.37 -2.78 -28.03
CA GLU A 436 16.26 -3.28 -28.85
C GLU A 436 16.02 -2.37 -30.05
N SER A 437 16.07 -1.05 -29.87
CA SER A 437 15.92 -0.09 -30.97
C SER A 437 17.06 -0.17 -31.99
N GLU A 438 18.30 -0.42 -31.58
CA GLU A 438 19.44 -0.59 -32.48
C GLU A 438 19.44 -1.94 -33.23
N CYS A 439 18.70 -2.94 -32.75
CA CYS A 439 18.56 -4.23 -33.45
C CYS A 439 17.46 -4.23 -34.51
N ASP A 440 16.51 -3.28 -34.43
CA ASP A 440 15.38 -3.14 -35.36
C ASP A 440 15.68 -2.19 -36.55
N ASP A 441 16.79 -1.42 -36.49
CA ASP A 441 17.36 -0.59 -37.58
C ASP A 441 18.47 -1.33 -38.35
#